data_AF-A0A930VW77-F1
#
_entry.id   AF-A0A930VW77-F1
#
_cell.length_a   1.000
_cell.length_b   1.000
_cell.length_c   1.000
_cell.angle_alpha   90.00
_cell.angle_beta   90.00
_cell.angle_gamma   90.00
#
_symmetry.space_group_name_H-M   'P 1'
#
loop_
_entity.id
_entity.type
_entity.pdbx_description
1 polymer ?
#
loop_
_entity_poly.entity_id
_entity_poly.type
_entity_poly.pdbx_seq_one_letter_code
_entity_poly.pdbx_strand_id
1 'polypeptide(L)'
;MMSVEEASADCLKEVSFLIQNSDTDSFLAAFSEKARSEDPELAAKAEKVISLMGGGTMSEEDFYMSVGSISSGAIYVVSFATITAPDGTKWQIHITDCTYNKEDPSQVGLKLIEIIPYSDWDAPKGFGWYSEASGQSHFGIRLITSWEGWDPYTSPYTW
;
A
#
# COMPACT_ATOMS: atom_id res chain seq x y z
N MET A 1 23.81 -7.25 -3.43
CA MET A 1 22.51 -6.88 -4.00
C MET A 1 21.49 -7.37 -3.01
N MET A 2 20.63 -6.49 -2.52
CA MET A 2 19.53 -6.86 -1.62
C MET A 2 18.58 -7.82 -2.35
N SER A 3 18.10 -8.85 -1.68
CA SER A 3 17.06 -9.75 -2.23
C SER A 3 15.69 -9.06 -2.21
N VAL A 4 14.75 -9.58 -3.00
CA VAL A 4 13.36 -9.07 -3.00
C VAL A 4 12.71 -9.26 -1.64
N GLU A 5 12.98 -10.39 -0.98
CA GLU A 5 12.50 -10.70 0.37
C GLU A 5 12.99 -9.65 1.39
N GLU A 6 14.29 -9.35 1.40
CA GLU A 6 14.84 -8.33 2.29
C GLU A 6 14.25 -6.95 2.03
N ALA A 7 14.10 -6.55 0.75
CA ALA A 7 13.51 -5.26 0.39
C ALA A 7 12.04 -5.17 0.82
N SER A 8 11.31 -6.26 0.69
CA SER A 8 9.90 -6.36 1.07
C SER A 8 9.73 -6.32 2.59
N ALA A 9 10.57 -7.06 3.32
CA ALA A 9 10.61 -7.04 4.78
C ALA A 9 10.99 -5.67 5.35
N ASP A 10 11.96 -4.98 4.75
CA ASP A 10 12.35 -3.62 5.15
C ASP A 10 11.21 -2.62 4.89
N CYS A 11 10.53 -2.70 3.74
CA CYS A 11 9.36 -1.90 3.42
C CYS A 11 8.22 -2.12 4.42
N LEU A 12 7.84 -3.38 4.69
CA LEU A 12 6.81 -3.70 5.66
C LEU A 12 7.16 -3.22 7.06
N LYS A 13 8.43 -3.33 7.47
CA LYS A 13 8.90 -2.85 8.77
C LYS A 13 8.80 -1.34 8.90
N GLU A 14 9.18 -0.59 7.86
CA GLU A 14 9.04 0.86 7.82
C GLU A 14 7.57 1.28 7.92
N VAL A 15 6.70 0.72 7.07
CA VAL A 15 5.27 1.06 7.07
C VAL A 15 4.60 0.66 8.38
N SER A 16 4.93 -0.51 8.93
CA SER A 16 4.47 -0.97 10.25
C SER A 16 4.85 0.01 11.34
N PHE A 17 6.11 0.51 11.35
CA PHE A 17 6.56 1.50 12.33
C PHE A 17 5.80 2.82 12.21
N LEU A 18 5.54 3.30 11.00
CA LEU A 18 4.79 4.55 10.76
C LEU A 18 3.35 4.45 11.25
N ILE A 19 2.67 3.34 10.96
CA ILE A 19 1.30 3.07 11.45
C ILE A 19 1.30 2.90 12.97
N GLN A 20 2.23 2.14 13.52
CA GLN A 20 2.33 1.91 14.96
C GLN A 20 2.53 3.21 15.74
N ASN A 21 3.34 4.14 15.24
CA ASN A 21 3.54 5.44 15.89
C ASN A 21 2.41 6.44 15.64
N SER A 22 1.45 6.12 14.76
CA SER A 22 0.39 7.03 14.35
C SER A 22 0.93 8.36 13.79
N ASP A 23 2.07 8.31 13.09
CA ASP A 23 2.74 9.50 12.55
C ASP A 23 2.31 9.75 11.10
N THR A 24 1.23 10.52 10.93
CA THR A 24 0.67 10.84 9.62
C THR A 24 1.64 11.60 8.72
N ASP A 25 2.42 12.54 9.27
CA ASP A 25 3.33 13.37 8.48
C ASP A 25 4.48 12.53 7.92
N SER A 26 5.09 11.69 8.77
CA SER A 26 6.13 10.76 8.33
C SER A 26 5.57 9.69 7.38
N PHE A 27 4.34 9.22 7.63
CA PHE A 27 3.67 8.28 6.73
C PHE A 27 3.46 8.88 5.34
N LEU A 28 3.01 10.14 5.25
CA LEU A 28 2.87 10.87 4.01
C LEU A 28 4.23 11.15 3.34
N ALA A 29 5.27 11.42 4.12
CA ALA A 29 6.62 11.68 3.62
C ALA A 29 7.28 10.44 3.00
N ALA A 30 6.91 9.24 3.40
CA ALA A 30 7.41 7.98 2.86
C ALA A 30 6.93 7.70 1.41
N PHE A 31 5.84 8.34 0.98
CA PHE A 31 5.39 8.26 -0.41
C PHE A 31 6.40 8.85 -1.39
N SER A 32 6.41 8.34 -2.62
CA SER A 32 7.19 8.92 -3.71
C SER A 32 6.73 10.36 -4.01
N GLU A 33 7.61 11.17 -4.59
CA GLU A 33 7.25 12.52 -5.04
C GLU A 33 6.08 12.46 -6.03
N LYS A 34 6.13 11.50 -6.96
CA LYS A 34 5.07 11.28 -7.93
C LYS A 34 3.74 10.99 -7.25
N ALA A 35 3.72 10.09 -6.25
CA ALA A 35 2.49 9.77 -5.54
C ALA A 35 1.89 10.98 -4.80
N ARG A 36 2.73 11.78 -4.14
CA ARG A 36 2.27 13.02 -3.50
C ARG A 36 1.74 14.06 -4.49
N SER A 37 2.22 14.05 -5.73
CA SER A 37 1.78 14.99 -6.77
C SER A 37 0.51 14.56 -7.52
N GLU A 38 0.30 13.25 -7.69
CA GLU A 38 -0.78 12.69 -8.50
C GLU A 38 -2.04 12.34 -7.69
N ASP A 39 -1.92 12.10 -6.37
CA ASP A 39 -3.08 11.89 -5.48
C ASP A 39 -3.34 13.15 -4.63
N PRO A 40 -4.24 14.06 -5.07
CA PRO A 40 -4.54 15.30 -4.34
C PRO A 40 -5.23 15.05 -3.00
N GLU A 41 -5.77 13.86 -2.76
CA GLU A 41 -6.44 13.47 -1.53
C GLU A 41 -5.53 12.64 -0.60
N LEU A 42 -4.27 12.42 -0.98
CA LEU A 42 -3.34 11.54 -0.27
C LEU A 42 -3.23 11.87 1.22
N ALA A 43 -3.15 13.16 1.57
CA ALA A 43 -3.08 13.58 2.97
C ALA A 43 -4.33 13.18 3.76
N ALA A 44 -5.53 13.39 3.20
CA ALA A 44 -6.79 13.01 3.85
C ALA A 44 -6.92 11.49 3.98
N LYS A 45 -6.46 10.73 2.98
CA LYS A 45 -6.44 9.26 3.03
C LYS A 45 -5.43 8.74 4.06
N ALA A 46 -4.25 9.37 4.16
CA ALA A 46 -3.25 9.05 5.17
C ALA A 46 -3.80 9.28 6.59
N GLU A 47 -4.44 10.43 6.85
CA GLU A 47 -5.14 10.70 8.11
C GLU A 47 -6.19 9.63 8.41
N LYS A 48 -6.94 9.19 7.39
CA LYS A 48 -7.95 8.15 7.54
C LYS A 48 -7.34 6.79 7.91
N VAL A 49 -6.25 6.39 7.26
CA VAL A 49 -5.51 5.16 7.59
C VAL A 49 -5.02 5.21 9.03
N ILE A 50 -4.34 6.28 9.43
CA ILE A 50 -3.82 6.44 10.79
C ILE A 50 -4.96 6.49 11.81
N SER A 51 -6.09 7.13 11.50
CA SER A 51 -7.26 7.14 12.38
C SER A 51 -7.87 5.75 12.60
N LEU A 52 -7.79 4.84 11.62
CA LEU A 52 -8.39 3.50 11.70
C LEU A 52 -7.43 2.46 12.30
N MET A 53 -6.14 2.60 12.02
CA MET A 53 -5.15 1.54 12.23
C MET A 53 -3.95 2.00 13.08
N GLY A 54 -3.88 3.29 13.41
CA GLY A 54 -2.82 3.88 14.21
C GLY A 54 -2.65 3.18 15.56
N GLY A 55 -1.40 2.90 15.93
CA GLY A 55 -1.08 2.11 17.13
C GLY A 55 -1.23 0.59 16.94
N GLY A 56 -1.69 0.16 15.76
CA GLY A 56 -1.77 -1.25 15.39
C GLY A 56 -0.42 -1.89 15.12
N THR A 57 -0.44 -3.20 14.91
CA THR A 57 0.73 -3.99 14.52
C THR A 57 0.50 -4.66 13.17
N MET A 58 1.58 -4.83 12.41
CA MET A 58 1.56 -5.58 11.16
C MET A 58 2.16 -6.97 11.37
N SER A 59 1.58 -8.00 10.74
CA SER A 59 2.12 -9.36 10.76
C SER A 59 3.43 -9.46 9.99
N GLU A 60 4.15 -10.55 10.20
CA GLU A 60 5.19 -10.97 9.26
C GLU A 60 4.58 -11.19 7.86
N GLU A 61 5.44 -11.10 6.86
CA GLU A 61 5.08 -11.10 5.44
C GLU A 61 4.28 -12.33 5.01
N ASP A 62 3.10 -12.09 4.46
CA ASP A 62 2.23 -13.16 3.95
C ASP A 62 2.63 -13.55 2.52
N PHE A 63 3.11 -12.59 1.72
CA PHE A 63 3.57 -12.80 0.34
C PHE A 63 4.43 -11.63 -0.16
N TYR A 64 5.41 -11.93 -1.01
CA TYR A 64 6.18 -10.92 -1.74
C TYR A 64 6.44 -11.28 -3.19
N MET A 65 6.60 -10.26 -4.02
CA MET A 65 7.14 -10.41 -5.36
C MET A 65 7.86 -9.14 -5.83
N SER A 66 8.69 -9.28 -6.87
CA SER A 66 9.23 -8.13 -7.58
C SER A 66 8.72 -8.10 -9.01
N VAL A 67 8.40 -6.91 -9.49
CA VAL A 67 8.03 -6.64 -10.88
C VAL A 67 9.10 -5.76 -11.51
N GLY A 68 9.57 -6.15 -12.69
CA GLY A 68 10.62 -5.43 -13.41
C GLY A 68 12.04 -5.89 -13.05
N SER A 69 13.01 -5.07 -13.44
CA SER A 69 14.45 -5.34 -13.39
C SER A 69 15.22 -4.07 -13.76
N ILE A 70 16.52 -4.02 -13.42
CA ILE A 70 17.40 -2.94 -13.88
C ILE A 70 17.38 -2.83 -15.42
N SER A 71 17.34 -3.97 -16.13
CA SER A 71 17.30 -3.98 -17.60
C SER A 71 15.98 -3.47 -18.18
N SER A 72 14.87 -3.65 -17.47
CA SER A 72 13.58 -3.07 -17.87
C SER A 72 13.41 -1.61 -17.44
N GLY A 73 14.39 -1.04 -16.73
CA GLY A 73 14.43 0.37 -16.35
C GLY A 73 13.72 0.72 -15.04
N ALA A 74 12.96 -0.20 -14.45
CA ALA A 74 12.30 -0.01 -13.17
C ALA A 74 12.20 -1.32 -12.37
N ILE A 75 12.23 -1.22 -11.04
CA ILE A 75 12.03 -2.32 -10.09
C ILE A 75 10.97 -1.88 -9.08
N TYR A 76 9.94 -2.70 -8.97
CA TYR A 76 8.90 -2.57 -7.96
C TYR A 76 8.95 -3.78 -7.05
N VAL A 77 8.78 -3.55 -5.76
CA VAL A 77 8.62 -4.57 -4.73
C VAL A 77 7.17 -4.52 -4.28
N VAL A 78 6.53 -5.67 -4.24
CA VAL A 78 5.14 -5.81 -3.86
C VAL A 78 5.08 -6.68 -2.61
N SER A 79 4.50 -6.13 -1.56
CA SER A 79 4.44 -6.73 -0.22
C SER A 79 2.99 -6.89 0.23
N PHE A 80 2.69 -8.00 0.89
CA PHE A 80 1.38 -8.26 1.49
C PHE A 80 1.51 -8.62 2.96
N ALA A 81 0.62 -8.05 3.78
CA ALA A 81 0.55 -8.36 5.20
C ALA A 81 -0.84 -8.12 5.77
N THR A 82 -1.01 -8.48 7.05
CA THR A 82 -2.20 -8.18 7.84
C THR A 82 -1.88 -7.12 8.88
N ILE A 83 -2.72 -6.10 8.99
CA ILE A 83 -2.69 -5.10 10.08
C ILE A 83 -3.72 -5.50 11.13
N THR A 84 -3.35 -5.49 12.40
CA THR A 84 -4.27 -5.60 13.54
C THR A 84 -4.27 -4.28 14.30
N ALA A 85 -5.40 -3.56 14.25
CA ALA A 85 -5.61 -2.31 14.97
C ALA A 85 -5.72 -2.55 16.50
N PRO A 86 -5.57 -1.50 17.33
CA PRO A 86 -5.63 -1.65 18.81
C PRO A 86 -6.94 -2.22 19.34
N ASP A 87 -8.05 -2.03 18.62
CA ASP A 87 -9.37 -2.57 18.96
C ASP A 87 -9.56 -4.04 18.53
N GLY A 88 -8.55 -4.63 17.89
CA GLY A 88 -8.57 -5.99 17.36
C GLY A 88 -9.11 -6.11 15.93
N THR A 89 -9.56 -5.01 15.30
CA THR A 89 -9.98 -4.99 13.90
C THR A 89 -8.80 -5.33 13.00
N LYS A 90 -9.02 -6.19 12.02
CA LYS A 90 -7.99 -6.61 11.06
C LYS A 90 -8.21 -6.01 9.67
N TRP A 91 -7.12 -5.72 8.99
CA TRP A 91 -7.08 -5.24 7.62
C TRP A 91 -6.03 -6.02 6.81
N GLN A 92 -6.26 -6.19 5.51
CA GLN A 92 -5.23 -6.66 4.58
C GLN A 92 -4.59 -5.44 3.91
N ILE A 93 -3.26 -5.41 3.88
CA ILE A 93 -2.48 -4.36 3.22
C ILE A 93 -1.68 -4.95 2.06
N HIS A 94 -1.71 -4.24 0.93
CA HIS A 94 -0.93 -4.49 -0.26
C HIS A 94 -0.11 -3.23 -0.57
N ILE A 95 1.21 -3.36 -0.62
CA ILE A 95 2.14 -2.25 -0.78
C ILE A 95 2.89 -2.44 -2.06
N THR A 96 2.92 -1.42 -2.91
CA THR A 96 3.84 -1.32 -4.05
C THR A 96 4.87 -0.24 -3.76
N ASP A 97 6.11 -0.66 -3.57
CA ASP A 97 7.27 0.22 -3.41
C ASP A 97 8.10 0.24 -4.68
N CYS A 98 8.50 1.43 -5.13
CA CYS A 98 9.40 1.58 -6.26
C CYS A 98 10.83 1.78 -5.74
N THR A 99 11.62 0.72 -5.79
CA THR A 99 13.02 0.76 -5.32
C THR A 99 13.97 1.36 -6.36
N TYR A 100 13.56 1.36 -7.63
CA TYR A 100 14.35 1.91 -8.73
C TYR A 100 13.46 2.28 -9.91
N ASN A 101 13.68 3.47 -10.48
CA ASN A 101 13.15 3.84 -11.78
C ASN A 101 14.14 4.78 -12.48
N LYS A 102 14.66 4.35 -13.63
CA LYS A 102 15.63 5.09 -14.44
C LYS A 102 14.99 6.24 -15.21
N GLU A 103 13.80 6.00 -15.75
CA GLU A 103 13.12 6.95 -16.63
C GLU A 103 12.42 8.05 -15.85
N ASP A 104 11.85 7.69 -14.70
CA ASP A 104 11.15 8.61 -13.82
C ASP A 104 11.54 8.37 -12.35
N PRO A 105 12.67 8.93 -11.89
CA PRO A 105 13.13 8.80 -10.51
C PRO A 105 12.14 9.36 -9.47
N SER A 106 11.19 10.22 -9.88
CA SER A 106 10.18 10.78 -8.96
C SER A 106 9.21 9.71 -8.42
N GLN A 107 9.17 8.53 -9.06
CA GLN A 107 8.37 7.39 -8.61
C GLN A 107 9.04 6.60 -7.48
N VAL A 108 10.33 6.81 -7.20
CA VAL A 108 11.06 6.05 -6.17
C VAL A 108 10.50 6.35 -4.77
N GLY A 109 10.31 5.31 -3.97
CA GLY A 109 9.62 5.32 -2.67
C GLY A 109 8.23 4.68 -2.74
N LEU A 110 7.45 4.81 -1.66
CA LEU A 110 6.12 4.18 -1.60
C LEU A 110 5.24 4.75 -2.71
N LYS A 111 4.85 3.86 -3.64
CA LYS A 111 4.11 4.26 -4.83
C LYS A 111 2.61 4.19 -4.56
N LEU A 112 2.16 3.06 -4.06
CA LEU A 112 0.76 2.74 -3.82
C LEU A 112 0.63 1.88 -2.56
N ILE A 113 -0.35 2.21 -1.73
CA ILE A 113 -0.84 1.32 -0.68
C ILE A 113 -2.33 1.07 -0.94
N GLU A 114 -2.71 -0.20 -1.00
CA GLU A 114 -4.11 -0.61 -1.02
C GLU A 114 -4.43 -1.32 0.30
N ILE A 115 -5.49 -0.88 0.98
CA ILE A 115 -5.94 -1.48 2.25
C ILE A 115 -7.40 -1.84 2.14
N ILE A 116 -7.73 -3.08 2.50
CA ILE A 116 -9.09 -3.62 2.44
C ILE A 116 -9.46 -4.27 3.77
N PRO A 117 -10.76 -4.43 4.08
CA PRO A 117 -11.19 -5.14 5.27
C PRO A 117 -10.62 -6.55 5.24
N TYR A 118 -10.08 -7.02 6.37
CA TYR A 118 -9.64 -8.40 6.46
C TYR A 118 -10.85 -9.31 6.30
N SER A 119 -10.92 -9.99 5.17
CA SER A 119 -11.98 -10.95 4.94
C SER A 119 -11.43 -12.34 5.26
N ASP A 120 -12.04 -13.00 6.24
CA ASP A 120 -11.96 -14.47 6.36
C ASP A 120 -12.55 -15.18 5.11
N TRP A 121 -13.19 -14.41 4.22
CA TRP A 121 -13.82 -14.81 2.95
C TRP A 121 -13.08 -14.22 1.75
N ASP A 122 -13.35 -14.70 0.53
CA ASP A 122 -12.84 -14.07 -0.68
C ASP A 122 -13.39 -12.64 -0.84
N ALA A 123 -12.52 -11.72 -1.27
CA ALA A 123 -12.92 -10.37 -1.71
C ALA A 123 -14.06 -10.47 -2.75
N PRO A 124 -14.95 -9.47 -2.85
CA PRO A 124 -16.09 -9.52 -3.76
C PRO A 124 -15.65 -9.76 -5.21
N LYS A 125 -16.47 -10.51 -5.96
CA LYS A 125 -16.19 -10.83 -7.36
C LYS A 125 -15.92 -9.56 -8.17
N GLY A 126 -14.79 -9.52 -8.86
CA GLY A 126 -14.35 -8.38 -9.65
C GLY A 126 -13.37 -7.45 -8.92
N PHE A 127 -13.13 -7.68 -7.62
CA PHE A 127 -11.99 -7.07 -6.94
C PHE A 127 -10.67 -7.65 -7.48
N GLY A 128 -9.71 -6.77 -7.67
CA GLY A 128 -8.34 -7.10 -7.95
C GLY A 128 -7.44 -5.99 -7.42
N TRP A 129 -6.30 -6.40 -6.87
CA TRP A 129 -5.19 -5.51 -6.54
C TRP A 129 -4.66 -4.86 -7.81
N TYR A 130 -4.29 -3.58 -7.72
CA TYR A 130 -3.60 -2.94 -8.82
C TYR A 130 -2.23 -3.57 -9.00
N SER A 131 -1.84 -3.78 -10.25
CA SER A 131 -0.59 -4.45 -10.60
C SER A 131 0.16 -3.67 -11.65
N GLU A 132 1.46 -3.49 -11.42
CA GLU A 132 2.39 -2.91 -12.41
C GLU A 132 2.43 -3.71 -13.72
N ALA A 133 2.07 -5.00 -13.70
CA ALA A 133 2.00 -5.82 -14.90
C ALA A 133 0.89 -5.37 -15.88
N SER A 134 -0.11 -4.63 -15.40
CA SER A 134 -1.23 -4.14 -16.22
C SER A 134 -0.88 -2.90 -17.07
N GLY A 135 0.26 -2.25 -16.81
CA GLY A 135 0.66 -1.00 -17.46
C GLY A 135 -0.14 0.23 -17.03
N GLN A 136 -1.10 0.09 -16.11
CA GLN A 136 -1.80 1.22 -15.51
C GLN A 136 -0.99 1.75 -14.31
N SER A 137 -0.75 3.05 -14.28
CA SER A 137 -0.06 3.69 -13.16
C SER A 137 -1.06 4.14 -12.11
N HIS A 138 -1.01 3.51 -10.94
CA HIS A 138 -1.79 3.88 -9.76
C HIS A 138 -0.83 4.42 -8.70
N PHE A 139 -1.25 5.46 -7.99
CA PHE A 139 -0.44 6.15 -6.99
C PHE A 139 -1.27 6.50 -5.76
N GLY A 140 -0.59 6.61 -4.62
CA GLY A 140 -1.20 7.10 -3.37
C GLY A 140 -1.84 5.99 -2.55
N ILE A 141 -3.02 6.25 -2.01
CA ILE A 141 -3.74 5.28 -1.16
C ILE A 141 -5.07 4.92 -1.81
N ARG A 142 -5.38 3.62 -1.78
CA ARG A 142 -6.74 3.11 -2.00
C ARG A 142 -7.19 2.40 -0.74
N LEU A 143 -8.14 2.98 -0.03
CA LEU A 143 -8.67 2.43 1.21
C LEU A 143 -10.13 2.02 1.02
N ILE A 144 -10.42 0.73 1.18
CA ILE A 144 -11.78 0.20 1.21
C ILE A 144 -12.11 -0.13 2.66
N THR A 145 -13.12 0.54 3.22
CA THR A 145 -13.48 0.38 4.65
C THR A 145 -14.57 -0.66 4.90
N SER A 146 -15.33 -1.06 3.87
CA SER A 146 -16.38 -2.07 3.94
C SER A 146 -16.65 -2.67 2.56
N TRP A 147 -17.07 -3.94 2.54
CA TRP A 147 -17.58 -4.61 1.35
C TRP A 147 -19.08 -4.45 1.13
N GLU A 148 -19.80 -3.84 2.09
CA GLU A 148 -21.24 -3.64 1.98
C GLU A 148 -21.59 -2.80 0.75
N GLY A 149 -22.37 -3.39 -0.17
CA GLY A 149 -22.75 -2.72 -1.41
C GLY A 149 -21.56 -2.38 -2.34
N TRP A 150 -20.41 -3.05 -2.16
CA TRP A 150 -19.21 -2.72 -2.92
C TRP A 150 -19.41 -2.87 -4.43
N ASP A 151 -19.15 -1.78 -5.14
CA ASP A 151 -19.06 -1.67 -6.59
C ASP A 151 -17.76 -0.91 -6.92
N PRO A 152 -16.96 -1.39 -7.88
CA PRO A 152 -15.64 -0.81 -8.17
C PRO A 152 -15.67 0.64 -8.65
N TYR A 153 -16.83 1.16 -9.07
CA TYR A 153 -16.98 2.52 -9.61
C TYR A 153 -17.74 3.47 -8.70
N THR A 154 -18.56 2.94 -7.77
CA THR A 154 -19.54 3.74 -7.04
C THR A 154 -19.57 3.48 -5.52
N SER A 155 -18.76 2.54 -5.02
CA SER A 155 -18.71 2.24 -3.58
C SER A 155 -18.38 3.49 -2.75
N PRO A 156 -19.25 3.90 -1.80
CA PRO A 156 -18.99 5.06 -0.94
C PRO A 156 -17.94 4.77 0.13
N TYR A 157 -17.47 3.53 0.23
CA TYR A 157 -16.49 3.07 1.20
C TYR A 157 -15.06 3.06 0.65
N THR A 158 -14.89 3.47 -0.61
CA THR A 158 -13.59 3.61 -1.28
C THR A 158 -13.10 5.05 -1.13
N TRP A 159 -11.88 5.19 -0.64
CA TRP A 159 -11.15 6.44 -0.52
C TRP A 159 -9.87 6.32 -1.33
#